data_AF-A0A137QQ34-F1
#
_entry.id   AF-A0A137QQ34-F1
#
_cell.length_a   1.000
_cell.length_b   1.000
_cell.length_c   1.000
_cell.angle_alpha   90.00
_cell.angle_beta   90.00
_cell.angle_gamma   90.00
#
_symmetry.space_group_name_H-M   'P 1'
#
loop_
_entity.id
_entity.type
_entity.pdbx_description
1 polymer ?
#
loop_
_entity_poly.entity_id
_entity_poly.type
_entity_poly.pdbx_seq_one_letter_code
_entity_poly.pdbx_strand_id
1 'polypeptide(L)'
;MAAPTTRAAPKSFILPDLVSHCDFKLRISRHRKQVTVETKKWLFQGDNLSEERRNSFHGLNAGLLTAMTYPDAACPQLRVCNDFLTFLFHLDNLSDDMDNRGTRSVGDVVLNSLYHPFTYNSPVRIGRMTRNLYKRVILTASPGTQQRFIETMDFFFQSVTQQALDRATGVIPDLKSYIALRRDTSGCKPCWALIEYARNLKLPDEVMEHPTILALGEATNDLVTWSNDIFSYNVEQSKGDTHNMIPVVMNERGLSLQEAVDFVGEMCKASIDRFRRERENLPSWGPENDCQVRDYVNGLADWIVGSLHWSFESTRYFGINGRKIKQTRIVELLPLRPEARARAISISSRPTPPPIKIPSSAPSSSASSPTTSEPKTPLDVEPTTPPKSSISEDPLYDPPLPPLEPVTDIIISPRKAALTPVLGRIQTESLGSAIQGSVSSPANGVPAQPLSPEILSPADPLAHHRHAKNPFAQPFSFYSLTLWTMIFIRILSAIISTCKPPSAFSLRTGLRWTPYPHTTLRSLRPVHYTPPSTFFR
;
A
#
# COMPACT_ATOMS: atom_id res chain seq x y z
N MET A 1 33.57 37.27 0.42
CA MET A 1 32.56 36.18 0.53
C MET A 1 33.09 35.18 1.54
N ALA A 2 32.33 34.79 2.55
CA ALA A 2 32.74 33.72 3.45
C ALA A 2 32.69 32.37 2.69
N ALA A 3 33.68 31.51 2.89
CA ALA A 3 33.62 30.15 2.37
C ALA A 3 32.42 29.41 3.00
N PRO A 4 31.71 28.52 2.28
CA PRO A 4 30.66 27.72 2.89
C PRO A 4 31.26 26.89 4.01
N THR A 5 30.85 27.16 5.25
CA THR A 5 31.18 26.29 6.39
C THR A 5 30.58 24.93 6.09
N THR A 6 31.43 23.94 5.83
CA THR A 6 31.05 22.54 5.60
C THR A 6 30.48 21.96 6.90
N ARG A 7 29.19 22.26 7.14
CA ARG A 7 28.39 21.76 8.26
C ARG A 7 28.55 20.24 8.26
N ALA A 8 29.17 19.71 9.31
CA ALA A 8 29.48 18.29 9.41
C ALA A 8 28.19 17.47 9.19
N ALA A 9 28.30 16.42 8.38
CA ALA A 9 27.15 15.57 8.09
C ALA A 9 26.51 15.06 9.40
N PRO A 10 25.17 15.03 9.49
CA PRO A 10 24.50 14.55 10.69
C PRO A 10 24.93 13.11 11.00
N LYS A 11 25.04 12.78 12.29
CA LYS A 11 25.32 11.42 12.78
C LYS A 11 24.05 10.70 13.26
N SER A 12 23.00 11.44 13.51
CA SER A 12 21.72 10.95 14.02
C SER A 12 20.61 11.96 13.68
N PHE A 13 19.37 11.52 13.88
CA PHE A 13 18.17 12.36 13.85
C PHE A 13 17.19 11.89 14.93
N ILE A 14 16.20 12.74 15.24
CA ILE A 14 15.14 12.48 16.21
C ILE A 14 13.84 12.22 15.46
N LEU A 15 13.14 11.15 15.82
CA LEU A 15 11.82 10.81 15.29
C LEU A 15 10.73 11.73 15.86
N PRO A 16 9.74 12.13 15.05
CA PRO A 16 8.51 12.74 15.55
C PRO A 16 7.75 11.76 16.44
N ASP A 17 7.09 12.27 17.48
CA ASP A 17 6.30 11.43 18.40
C ASP A 17 4.90 11.14 17.84
N LEU A 18 4.87 10.33 16.77
CA LEU A 18 3.63 9.88 16.14
C LEU A 18 2.85 8.90 17.01
N VAL A 19 3.53 8.21 17.94
CA VAL A 19 2.91 7.22 18.82
C VAL A 19 2.08 7.88 19.90
N SER A 20 2.61 8.92 20.57
CA SER A 20 1.83 9.67 21.56
C SER A 20 0.76 10.58 20.92
N HIS A 21 0.96 11.02 19.67
CA HIS A 21 -0.05 11.79 18.92
C HIS A 21 -1.24 10.92 18.49
N CYS A 22 -1.06 9.61 18.33
CA CYS A 22 -2.10 8.66 17.95
C CYS A 22 -2.79 8.07 19.20
N ASP A 23 -3.99 8.56 19.52
CA ASP A 23 -4.82 8.11 20.65
C ASP A 23 -5.64 6.84 20.36
N PHE A 24 -5.62 6.34 19.13
CA PHE A 24 -6.38 5.14 18.76
C PHE A 24 -5.87 3.92 19.53
N LYS A 25 -6.80 3.16 20.11
CA LYS A 25 -6.49 2.00 20.94
C LYS A 25 -5.85 0.89 20.11
N LEU A 26 -4.57 0.58 20.34
CA LEU A 26 -3.95 -0.62 19.79
C LEU A 26 -4.67 -1.88 20.28
N ARG A 27 -4.98 -2.78 19.35
CA ARG A 27 -5.57 -4.10 19.60
C ARG A 27 -4.74 -5.16 18.88
N ILE A 28 -4.84 -6.42 19.30
CA ILE A 28 -4.09 -7.53 18.68
C ILE A 28 -4.98 -8.78 18.64
N SER A 29 -5.19 -9.34 17.45
CA SER A 29 -5.96 -10.58 17.28
C SER A 29 -5.31 -11.75 18.02
N ARG A 30 -6.12 -12.49 18.78
CA ARG A 30 -5.74 -13.74 19.46
C ARG A 30 -5.18 -14.81 18.49
N HIS A 31 -5.55 -14.75 17.21
CA HIS A 31 -5.18 -15.73 16.20
C HIS A 31 -3.75 -15.53 15.63
N ARG A 32 -3.02 -14.48 16.04
CA ARG A 32 -1.65 -14.15 15.59
C ARG A 32 -0.74 -15.37 15.42
N LYS A 33 -0.60 -16.19 16.47
CA LYS A 33 0.37 -17.31 16.48
C LYS A 33 0.06 -18.33 15.39
N GLN A 34 -1.20 -18.70 15.25
CA GLN A 34 -1.68 -19.68 14.27
C GLN A 34 -1.42 -19.20 12.85
N VAL A 35 -1.95 -18.03 12.48
CA VAL A 35 -1.82 -17.51 11.10
C VAL A 35 -0.36 -17.26 10.72
N THR A 36 0.50 -16.87 11.68
CA THR A 36 1.95 -16.71 11.45
C THR A 36 2.61 -18.03 11.06
N VAL A 37 2.30 -19.13 11.76
CA VAL A 37 2.89 -20.45 11.50
C VAL A 37 2.41 -20.99 10.15
N GLU A 38 1.12 -20.86 9.88
CA GLU A 38 0.52 -21.27 8.60
C GLU A 38 1.08 -20.45 7.42
N THR A 39 1.36 -19.15 7.58
CA THR A 39 1.88 -18.30 6.48
C THR A 39 3.32 -18.66 6.15
N LYS A 40 4.14 -18.96 7.16
CA LYS A 40 5.49 -19.48 6.95
C LYS A 40 5.47 -20.83 6.21
N LYS A 41 4.57 -21.74 6.59
CA LYS A 41 4.40 -23.03 5.87
C LYS A 41 4.02 -22.82 4.40
N TRP A 42 3.06 -21.94 4.12
CA TRP A 42 2.61 -21.61 2.76
C TRP A 42 3.70 -20.92 1.93
N LEU A 43 4.36 -19.91 2.50
CA LEU A 43 5.42 -19.15 1.83
C LEU A 43 6.62 -20.05 1.50
N PHE A 44 7.05 -20.89 2.44
CA PHE A 44 8.19 -21.78 2.28
C PHE A 44 7.84 -23.14 1.63
N GLN A 45 6.64 -23.27 1.04
CA GLN A 45 6.26 -24.49 0.31
C GLN A 45 6.93 -24.53 -1.08
N GLY A 46 7.74 -25.56 -1.33
CA GLY A 46 8.43 -25.78 -2.61
C GLY A 46 9.54 -24.76 -2.88
N ASP A 47 10.36 -24.45 -1.87
CA ASP A 47 11.02 -23.15 -1.76
C ASP A 47 12.56 -23.18 -1.84
N ASN A 48 13.08 -22.32 -2.74
CA ASN A 48 14.51 -22.06 -2.96
C ASN A 48 14.96 -20.71 -2.35
N LEU A 49 14.23 -20.12 -1.39
CA LEU A 49 14.71 -18.89 -0.72
C LEU A 49 15.97 -19.19 0.10
N SER A 50 16.95 -18.29 -0.02
CA SER A 50 18.16 -18.31 0.82
C SER A 50 17.82 -18.15 2.30
N GLU A 51 18.72 -18.61 3.17
CA GLU A 51 18.58 -18.45 4.62
C GLU A 51 18.44 -16.98 5.02
N GLU A 52 19.19 -16.07 4.38
CA GLU A 52 19.06 -14.63 4.54
C GLU A 52 17.64 -14.12 4.26
N ARG A 53 17.04 -14.52 3.13
CA ARG A 53 15.65 -14.15 2.78
C ARG A 53 14.65 -14.74 3.76
N ARG A 54 14.88 -15.95 4.29
CA ARG A 54 14.04 -16.51 5.36
C ARG A 54 14.16 -15.66 6.63
N ASN A 55 15.38 -15.32 7.04
CA ASN A 55 15.64 -14.50 8.23
C ASN A 55 15.02 -13.10 8.12
N SER A 56 14.99 -12.48 6.93
CA SER A 56 14.28 -11.21 6.74
C SER A 56 12.76 -11.36 6.89
N PHE A 57 12.14 -12.43 6.38
CA PHE A 57 10.72 -12.74 6.64
C PHE A 57 10.43 -13.03 8.13
N HIS A 58 11.38 -13.61 8.87
CA HIS A 58 11.26 -13.76 10.32
C HIS A 58 11.29 -12.41 11.04
N GLY A 59 12.25 -11.55 10.70
CA GLY A 59 12.43 -10.21 11.28
C GLY A 59 11.30 -9.22 10.96
N LEU A 60 10.69 -9.36 9.78
CA LEU A 60 9.53 -8.60 9.31
C LEU A 60 8.32 -8.69 10.27
N ASN A 61 8.14 -9.83 10.95
CA ASN A 61 7.08 -10.02 11.94
C ASN A 61 5.66 -9.72 11.37
N ALA A 62 5.40 -10.02 10.08
CA ALA A 62 4.15 -9.69 9.38
C ALA A 62 2.88 -10.22 10.05
N GLY A 63 2.98 -11.35 10.76
CA GLY A 63 1.88 -11.88 11.58
C GLY A 63 1.50 -11.00 12.77
N LEU A 64 2.44 -10.19 13.30
CA LEU A 64 2.11 -9.15 14.27
C LEU A 64 1.41 -7.97 13.60
N LEU A 65 1.92 -7.48 12.46
CA LEU A 65 1.27 -6.41 11.70
C LEU A 65 -0.19 -6.78 11.41
N THR A 66 -0.42 -7.93 10.77
CA THR A 66 -1.78 -8.41 10.44
C THR A 66 -2.66 -8.52 11.68
N ALA A 67 -2.14 -9.04 12.80
CA ALA A 67 -2.92 -9.16 14.03
C ALA A 67 -3.23 -7.80 14.67
N MET A 68 -2.39 -6.78 14.46
CA MET A 68 -2.62 -5.42 14.93
C MET A 68 -3.61 -4.65 14.04
N THR A 69 -3.58 -4.88 12.73
CA THR A 69 -4.34 -4.11 11.73
C THR A 69 -5.68 -4.74 11.34
N TYR A 70 -5.87 -6.03 11.62
CA TYR A 70 -7.14 -6.75 11.50
C TYR A 70 -7.51 -7.48 12.81
N PRO A 71 -7.59 -6.77 13.96
CA PRO A 71 -7.67 -7.41 15.28
C PRO A 71 -8.94 -8.25 15.49
N ASP A 72 -10.06 -7.83 14.87
CA ASP A 72 -11.37 -8.48 14.98
C ASP A 72 -11.61 -9.59 13.95
N ALA A 73 -10.69 -9.78 12.99
CA ALA A 73 -10.86 -10.75 11.92
C ALA A 73 -10.90 -12.18 12.44
N ALA A 74 -11.89 -12.95 11.98
CA ALA A 74 -11.95 -14.39 12.21
C ALA A 74 -10.72 -15.10 11.60
N CYS A 75 -10.34 -16.25 12.16
CA CYS A 75 -9.07 -16.90 11.80
C CYS A 75 -8.90 -17.18 10.28
N PRO A 76 -9.91 -17.63 9.52
CA PRO A 76 -9.79 -17.84 8.07
C PRO A 76 -9.55 -16.56 7.26
N GLN A 77 -10.19 -15.44 7.66
CA GLN A 77 -10.01 -14.13 7.07
C GLN A 77 -8.62 -13.55 7.42
N LEU A 78 -8.24 -13.59 8.70
CA LEU A 78 -6.93 -13.14 9.18
C LEU A 78 -5.78 -13.93 8.51
N ARG A 79 -5.98 -15.23 8.28
CA ARG A 79 -5.10 -16.12 7.53
C ARG A 79 -4.79 -15.59 6.13
N VAL A 80 -5.83 -15.17 5.40
CA VAL A 80 -5.69 -14.59 4.05
C VAL A 80 -5.03 -13.21 4.11
N CYS A 81 -5.40 -12.36 5.07
CA CYS A 81 -4.76 -11.06 5.26
C CYS A 81 -3.25 -11.20 5.54
N ASN A 82 -2.83 -12.16 6.38
CA ASN A 82 -1.42 -12.37 6.70
C ASN A 82 -0.61 -12.93 5.51
N ASP A 83 -1.23 -13.82 4.72
CA ASP A 83 -0.64 -14.29 3.47
C ASP A 83 -0.50 -13.14 2.47
N PHE A 84 -1.50 -12.26 2.34
CA PHE A 84 -1.41 -11.09 1.47
C PHE A 84 -0.31 -10.12 1.92
N LEU A 85 -0.25 -9.71 3.19
CA LEU A 85 0.79 -8.77 3.64
C LEU A 85 2.19 -9.36 3.47
N THR A 86 2.36 -10.65 3.76
CA THR A 86 3.64 -11.34 3.54
C THR A 86 4.01 -11.44 2.05
N PHE A 87 3.00 -11.62 1.18
CA PHE A 87 3.15 -11.61 -0.27
C PHE A 87 3.46 -10.21 -0.83
N LEU A 88 2.84 -9.15 -0.28
CA LEU A 88 3.10 -7.75 -0.65
C LEU A 88 4.54 -7.36 -0.32
N PHE A 89 5.03 -7.67 0.88
CA PHE A 89 6.45 -7.50 1.21
C PHE A 89 7.38 -8.36 0.35
N HIS A 90 6.90 -9.49 -0.20
CA HIS A 90 7.67 -10.26 -1.17
C HIS A 90 7.75 -9.58 -2.55
N LEU A 91 6.65 -8.97 -3.02
CA LEU A 91 6.60 -8.18 -4.25
C LEU A 91 7.48 -6.92 -4.15
N ASP A 92 7.38 -6.18 -3.04
CA ASP A 92 8.22 -5.02 -2.68
C ASP A 92 9.71 -5.35 -2.86
N ASN A 93 10.21 -6.34 -2.11
CA ASN A 93 11.59 -6.83 -2.19
C ASN A 93 12.00 -7.37 -3.59
N LEU A 94 11.05 -7.79 -4.44
CA LEU A 94 11.35 -8.20 -5.82
C LEU A 94 11.46 -6.98 -6.74
N SER A 95 10.64 -5.96 -6.53
CA SER A 95 10.61 -4.73 -7.32
C SER A 95 11.82 -3.82 -7.08
N ASP A 96 12.44 -3.89 -5.89
CA ASP A 96 13.72 -3.25 -5.55
C ASP A 96 14.79 -3.52 -6.63
N ASP A 97 14.91 -4.78 -7.08
CA ASP A 97 15.95 -5.24 -8.02
C ASP A 97 15.53 -5.18 -9.51
N MET A 98 14.31 -4.74 -9.85
CA MET A 98 13.75 -4.84 -11.21
C MET A 98 13.83 -3.56 -12.04
N ASP A 99 14.08 -3.72 -13.34
CA ASP A 99 13.80 -2.69 -14.34
C ASP A 99 12.29 -2.57 -14.62
N ASN A 100 11.91 -1.54 -15.38
CA ASN A 100 10.52 -1.26 -15.77
C ASN A 100 9.86 -2.38 -16.63
N ARG A 101 10.62 -3.33 -17.17
CA ARG A 101 10.10 -4.51 -17.90
C ARG A 101 9.87 -5.67 -16.94
N GLY A 102 10.77 -5.85 -15.97
CA GLY A 102 10.61 -6.80 -14.87
C GLY A 102 9.35 -6.50 -14.05
N THR A 103 9.14 -5.24 -13.65
CA THR A 103 7.93 -4.83 -12.90
C THR A 103 6.65 -5.08 -13.70
N ARG A 104 6.62 -4.73 -15.00
CA ARG A 104 5.48 -5.02 -15.89
C ARG A 104 5.20 -6.51 -16.01
N SER A 105 6.24 -7.33 -16.24
CA SER A 105 6.07 -8.78 -16.38
C SER A 105 5.57 -9.45 -15.09
N VAL A 106 5.99 -8.97 -13.91
CA VAL A 106 5.42 -9.43 -12.63
C VAL A 106 3.97 -8.96 -12.49
N GLY A 107 3.67 -7.71 -12.83
CA GLY A 107 2.31 -7.17 -12.84
C GLY A 107 1.37 -8.01 -13.71
N ASP A 108 1.74 -8.28 -14.95
CA ASP A 108 0.98 -9.13 -15.87
C ASP A 108 0.70 -10.51 -15.26
N VAL A 109 1.71 -11.17 -14.66
CA VAL A 109 1.55 -12.50 -14.05
C VAL A 109 0.62 -12.46 -12.84
N VAL A 110 0.70 -11.42 -12.01
CA VAL A 110 -0.14 -11.27 -10.81
C VAL A 110 -1.56 -10.90 -11.22
N LEU A 111 -1.77 -9.87 -12.04
CA LEU A 111 -3.09 -9.43 -12.50
C LEU A 111 -3.83 -10.53 -13.27
N ASN A 112 -3.18 -11.24 -14.20
CA ASN A 112 -3.82 -12.40 -14.85
C ASN A 112 -4.19 -13.52 -13.86
N SER A 113 -3.42 -13.70 -12.79
CA SER A 113 -3.75 -14.66 -11.71
C SER A 113 -4.90 -14.19 -10.81
N LEU A 114 -5.23 -12.90 -10.80
CA LEU A 114 -6.37 -12.31 -10.10
C LEU A 114 -7.64 -12.28 -10.97
N TYR A 115 -7.55 -11.81 -12.22
CA TYR A 115 -8.68 -11.76 -13.16
C TYR A 115 -9.13 -13.16 -13.63
N HIS A 116 -8.21 -14.11 -13.72
CA HIS A 116 -8.47 -15.44 -14.31
C HIS A 116 -8.03 -16.59 -13.38
N PRO A 117 -8.46 -16.63 -12.10
CA PRO A 117 -7.88 -17.52 -11.09
C PRO A 117 -8.16 -19.01 -11.34
N PHE A 118 -9.14 -19.35 -12.18
CA PHE A 118 -9.44 -20.73 -12.55
C PHE A 118 -8.73 -21.18 -13.83
N THR A 119 -8.67 -20.31 -14.85
CA THR A 119 -8.19 -20.62 -16.20
C THR A 119 -6.71 -20.26 -16.44
N TYR A 120 -6.20 -19.17 -15.86
CA TYR A 120 -4.79 -18.78 -15.99
C TYR A 120 -3.90 -19.60 -15.05
N ASN A 121 -2.81 -20.15 -15.60
CA ASN A 121 -1.90 -21.06 -14.91
C ASN A 121 -0.45 -20.62 -15.15
N SER A 122 0.08 -19.71 -14.32
CA SER A 122 1.48 -19.29 -14.42
C SER A 122 2.46 -20.38 -13.91
N PRO A 123 3.53 -20.69 -14.66
CA PRO A 123 4.64 -21.53 -14.19
C PRO A 123 5.56 -20.79 -13.19
N VAL A 124 5.39 -19.48 -13.00
CA VAL A 124 6.17 -18.68 -12.05
C VAL A 124 5.56 -18.79 -10.65
N ARG A 125 6.43 -18.88 -9.62
CA ARG A 125 6.00 -19.00 -8.20
C ARG A 125 5.05 -17.88 -7.77
N ILE A 126 5.31 -16.65 -8.20
CA ILE A 126 4.49 -15.48 -7.82
C ILE A 126 3.04 -15.59 -8.31
N GLY A 127 2.80 -16.08 -9.54
CA GLY A 127 1.46 -16.32 -10.06
C GLY A 127 0.74 -17.47 -9.35
N ARG A 128 1.44 -18.56 -9.02
CA ARG A 128 0.87 -19.64 -8.19
C ARG A 128 0.46 -19.17 -6.80
N MET A 129 1.30 -18.35 -6.15
CA MET A 129 0.98 -17.76 -4.85
C MET A 129 -0.24 -16.84 -4.95
N THR A 130 -0.25 -15.91 -5.92
CA THR A 130 -1.36 -15.00 -6.20
C THR A 130 -2.67 -15.75 -6.36
N ARG A 131 -2.69 -16.75 -7.26
CA ARG A 131 -3.86 -17.57 -7.54
C ARG A 131 -4.33 -18.36 -6.32
N ASN A 132 -3.42 -18.92 -5.53
CA ASN A 132 -3.78 -19.66 -4.30
C ASN A 132 -4.32 -18.75 -3.18
N LEU A 133 -3.81 -17.53 -3.09
CA LEU A 133 -4.34 -16.51 -2.20
C LEU A 133 -5.74 -16.07 -2.66
N TYR A 134 -5.87 -15.64 -3.91
CA TYR A 134 -7.10 -15.05 -4.42
C TYR A 134 -8.25 -16.05 -4.50
N LYS A 135 -7.98 -17.33 -4.79
CA LYS A 135 -8.97 -18.42 -4.66
C LYS A 135 -9.57 -18.58 -3.26
N ARG A 136 -8.95 -18.03 -2.20
CA ARG A 136 -9.52 -17.99 -0.85
C ARG A 136 -10.28 -16.69 -0.57
N VAL A 137 -9.90 -15.58 -1.21
CA VAL A 137 -10.62 -14.29 -1.15
C VAL A 137 -12.01 -14.44 -1.77
N ILE A 138 -12.09 -14.92 -3.02
CA ILE A 138 -13.34 -15.00 -3.81
C ILE A 138 -14.44 -15.90 -3.22
N LEU A 139 -14.12 -16.75 -2.24
CA LEU A 139 -15.11 -17.63 -1.60
C LEU A 139 -16.04 -16.88 -0.64
N THR A 140 -15.61 -15.73 -0.09
CA THR A 140 -16.36 -14.98 0.92
C THR A 140 -16.31 -13.46 0.75
N ALA A 141 -15.42 -12.91 -0.08
CA ALA A 141 -15.42 -11.48 -0.41
C ALA A 141 -16.68 -11.08 -1.20
N SER A 142 -17.25 -9.91 -0.90
CA SER A 142 -18.33 -9.34 -1.72
C SER A 142 -17.83 -9.01 -3.14
N PRO A 143 -18.70 -8.93 -4.17
CA PRO A 143 -18.29 -8.56 -5.52
C PRO A 143 -17.55 -7.20 -5.58
N GLY A 144 -18.05 -6.18 -4.88
CA GLY A 144 -17.38 -4.87 -4.80
C GLY A 144 -16.01 -4.94 -4.13
N THR A 145 -15.88 -5.72 -3.06
CA THR A 145 -14.59 -5.99 -2.40
C THR A 145 -13.60 -6.69 -3.34
N GLN A 146 -14.07 -7.67 -4.14
CA GLN A 146 -13.25 -8.37 -5.13
C GLN A 146 -12.76 -7.40 -6.21
N GLN A 147 -13.65 -6.57 -6.74
CA GLN A 147 -13.31 -5.55 -7.74
C GLN A 147 -12.28 -4.54 -7.20
N ARG A 148 -12.56 -3.91 -6.05
CA ARG A 148 -11.67 -2.94 -5.40
C ARG A 148 -10.28 -3.53 -5.09
N PHE A 149 -10.22 -4.80 -4.68
CA PHE A 149 -8.94 -5.48 -4.45
C PHE A 149 -8.13 -5.65 -5.75
N ILE A 150 -8.76 -5.98 -6.87
CA ILE A 150 -8.05 -6.11 -8.15
C ILE A 150 -7.61 -4.74 -8.69
N GLU A 151 -8.49 -3.74 -8.68
CA GLU A 151 -8.20 -2.38 -9.18
C GLU A 151 -7.04 -1.74 -8.41
N THR A 152 -7.03 -1.88 -7.08
CA THR A 152 -5.94 -1.35 -6.24
C THR A 152 -4.62 -2.10 -6.41
N MET A 153 -4.65 -3.38 -6.80
CA MET A 153 -3.45 -4.12 -7.21
C MET A 153 -2.94 -3.68 -8.60
N ASP A 154 -3.82 -3.26 -9.52
CA ASP A 154 -3.43 -2.72 -10.83
C ASP A 154 -2.73 -1.36 -10.66
N PHE A 155 -3.33 -0.43 -9.91
CA PHE A 155 -2.69 0.86 -9.58
C PHE A 155 -1.33 0.70 -8.89
N PHE A 156 -1.17 -0.32 -8.02
CA PHE A 156 0.13 -0.68 -7.44
C PHE A 156 1.17 -1.07 -8.51
N PHE A 157 0.83 -1.94 -9.48
CA PHE A 157 1.81 -2.31 -10.53
C PHE A 157 2.11 -1.20 -11.53
N GLN A 158 1.12 -0.35 -11.85
CA GLN A 158 1.32 0.83 -12.69
C GLN A 158 2.28 1.83 -12.02
N SER A 159 2.06 2.13 -10.74
CA SER A 159 2.91 3.04 -9.97
C SER A 159 4.31 2.49 -9.71
N VAL A 160 4.47 1.21 -9.35
CA VAL A 160 5.79 0.55 -9.20
C VAL A 160 6.56 0.53 -10.52
N THR A 161 5.87 0.41 -11.65
CA THR A 161 6.49 0.55 -12.98
C THR A 161 6.98 1.97 -13.25
N GLN A 162 6.24 3.00 -12.83
CA GLN A 162 6.70 4.39 -12.92
C GLN A 162 7.90 4.64 -12.00
N GLN A 163 7.87 4.18 -10.74
CA GLN A 163 9.00 4.26 -9.82
C GLN A 163 10.26 3.57 -10.39
N ALA A 164 10.14 2.48 -11.15
CA ALA A 164 11.28 1.86 -11.83
C ALA A 164 11.84 2.74 -12.98
N LEU A 165 11.00 3.51 -13.68
CA LEU A 165 11.44 4.49 -14.69
C LEU A 165 12.13 5.69 -14.04
N ASP A 166 11.61 6.21 -12.94
CA ASP A 166 12.19 7.34 -12.20
C ASP A 166 13.58 6.97 -11.64
N ARG A 167 13.69 5.77 -11.03
CA ARG A 167 14.98 5.21 -10.59
C ARG A 167 15.98 5.01 -11.72
N ALA A 168 15.53 4.56 -12.90
CA ALA A 168 16.40 4.36 -14.06
C ALA A 168 16.89 5.67 -14.69
N THR A 169 16.11 6.75 -14.57
CA THR A 169 16.45 8.09 -15.09
C THR A 169 17.18 8.96 -14.06
N GLY A 170 17.17 8.58 -12.78
CA GLY A 170 17.81 9.32 -11.69
C GLY A 170 17.02 10.58 -11.27
N VAL A 171 15.72 10.64 -11.60
CA VAL A 171 14.86 11.76 -11.26
C VAL A 171 14.41 11.64 -9.80
N ILE A 172 14.66 12.69 -9.02
CA ILE A 172 13.98 12.91 -7.74
C ILE A 172 12.71 13.73 -8.07
N PRO A 173 11.49 13.20 -7.86
CA PRO A 173 10.26 13.95 -8.11
C PRO A 173 10.09 15.09 -7.11
N ASP A 174 9.27 16.08 -7.46
CA ASP A 174 8.75 17.05 -6.49
C ASP A 174 7.79 16.35 -5.49
N LEU A 175 7.58 16.98 -4.33
CA LEU A 175 6.78 16.44 -3.23
C LEU A 175 5.33 16.13 -3.63
N LYS A 176 4.72 16.92 -4.51
CA LYS A 176 3.33 16.68 -4.94
C LYS A 176 3.26 15.45 -5.85
N SER A 177 4.17 15.35 -6.82
CA SER A 177 4.30 14.16 -7.69
C SER A 177 4.68 12.92 -6.89
N TYR A 178 5.57 13.06 -5.90
CA TYR A 178 5.94 11.98 -4.99
C TYR A 178 4.74 11.49 -4.19
N ILE A 179 3.98 12.37 -3.51
CA ILE A 179 2.78 12.00 -2.74
C ILE A 179 1.78 11.23 -3.62
N ALA A 180 1.49 11.74 -4.82
CA ALA A 180 0.54 11.12 -5.73
C ALA A 180 0.97 9.69 -6.11
N LEU A 181 2.24 9.49 -6.49
CA LEU A 181 2.77 8.19 -6.85
C LEU A 181 2.88 7.24 -5.63
N ARG A 182 3.37 7.76 -4.50
CA ARG A 182 3.71 7.01 -3.29
C ARG A 182 2.48 6.42 -2.59
N ARG A 183 1.31 7.06 -2.71
CA ARG A 183 0.00 6.52 -2.28
C ARG A 183 -0.38 5.21 -2.97
N ASP A 184 0.15 4.94 -4.17
CA ASP A 184 -0.07 3.69 -4.89
C ASP A 184 1.11 2.73 -4.74
N THR A 185 2.37 3.20 -4.78
CA THR A 185 3.55 2.32 -4.58
C THR A 185 3.64 1.73 -3.17
N SER A 186 2.96 2.31 -2.17
CA SER A 186 2.91 1.76 -0.81
C SER A 186 2.19 0.42 -0.69
N GLY A 187 1.34 0.05 -1.66
CA GLY A 187 0.52 -1.15 -1.58
C GLY A 187 -0.52 -1.12 -0.44
N CYS A 188 -0.81 0.05 0.13
CA CYS A 188 -1.80 0.19 1.20
C CYS A 188 -3.25 0.03 0.71
N LYS A 189 -3.59 0.51 -0.50
CA LYS A 189 -4.98 0.50 -0.99
C LYS A 189 -5.62 -0.92 -1.07
N PRO A 190 -4.93 -1.99 -1.52
CA PRO A 190 -5.45 -3.37 -1.42
C PRO A 190 -5.74 -3.82 0.01
N CYS A 191 -5.05 -3.27 1.02
CA CYS A 191 -5.34 -3.56 2.42
C CYS A 191 -6.68 -2.97 2.87
N TRP A 192 -7.16 -1.90 2.23
CA TRP A 192 -8.46 -1.30 2.53
C TRP A 192 -9.60 -2.20 2.06
N ALA A 193 -9.52 -2.74 0.84
CA ALA A 193 -10.44 -3.78 0.38
C ALA A 193 -10.39 -5.02 1.30
N LEU A 194 -9.21 -5.37 1.82
CA LEU A 194 -9.10 -6.46 2.80
C LEU A 194 -9.73 -6.15 4.17
N ILE A 195 -10.02 -4.89 4.55
CA ILE A 195 -10.83 -4.59 5.74
C ILE A 195 -12.27 -5.07 5.54
N GLU A 196 -12.86 -4.78 4.37
CA GLU A 196 -14.20 -5.27 4.00
C GLU A 196 -14.25 -6.80 4.07
N TYR A 197 -13.29 -7.47 3.43
CA TYR A 197 -13.16 -8.93 3.46
C TYR A 197 -12.97 -9.47 4.89
N ALA A 198 -12.12 -8.83 5.69
CA ALA A 198 -11.77 -9.30 7.03
C ALA A 198 -12.94 -9.26 8.01
N ARG A 199 -13.86 -8.31 7.82
CA ARG A 199 -15.09 -8.12 8.61
C ARG A 199 -16.35 -8.66 7.92
N ASN A 200 -16.23 -9.21 6.70
CA ASN A 200 -17.33 -9.65 5.82
C ASN A 200 -18.37 -8.54 5.51
N LEU A 201 -17.89 -7.31 5.30
CA LEU A 201 -18.74 -6.17 4.96
C LEU A 201 -19.30 -6.29 3.54
N LYS A 202 -20.50 -5.73 3.35
CA LYS A 202 -21.26 -5.68 2.10
C LYS A 202 -21.65 -4.23 1.81
N LEU A 203 -20.68 -3.32 1.90
CA LEU A 203 -20.90 -1.90 1.66
C LEU A 203 -21.18 -1.66 0.15
N PRO A 204 -22.28 -0.97 -0.20
CA PRO A 204 -22.54 -0.55 -1.57
C PRO A 204 -21.45 0.36 -2.12
N ASP A 205 -21.30 0.37 -3.45
CA ASP A 205 -20.25 1.16 -4.12
C ASP A 205 -20.46 2.67 -3.88
N GLU A 206 -21.71 3.15 -3.88
CA GLU A 206 -22.06 4.54 -3.52
C GLU A 206 -21.59 4.98 -2.12
N VAL A 207 -21.41 4.04 -1.18
CA VAL A 207 -20.86 4.32 0.15
C VAL A 207 -19.33 4.37 0.08
N MET A 208 -18.72 3.41 -0.61
CA MET A 208 -17.27 3.28 -0.73
C MET A 208 -16.63 4.38 -1.61
N GLU A 209 -17.38 4.88 -2.60
CA GLU A 209 -17.02 6.00 -3.47
C GLU A 209 -17.34 7.37 -2.84
N HIS A 210 -18.02 7.42 -1.70
CA HIS A 210 -18.39 8.68 -1.07
C HIS A 210 -17.13 9.48 -0.64
N PRO A 211 -17.04 10.79 -0.91
CA PRO A 211 -15.84 11.59 -0.65
C PRO A 211 -15.26 11.46 0.77
N THR A 212 -16.10 11.37 1.81
CA THR A 212 -15.63 11.18 3.20
C THR A 212 -14.92 9.83 3.40
N ILE A 213 -15.41 8.75 2.79
CA ILE A 213 -14.82 7.41 2.90
C ILE A 213 -13.48 7.35 2.15
N LEU A 214 -13.42 7.97 0.96
CA LEU A 214 -12.18 8.14 0.22
C LEU A 214 -11.17 8.99 0.99
N ALA A 215 -11.58 10.12 1.58
CA ALA A 215 -10.73 11.01 2.37
C ALA A 215 -10.16 10.33 3.64
N LEU A 216 -10.95 9.47 4.29
CA LEU A 216 -10.50 8.60 5.39
C LEU A 216 -9.45 7.60 4.91
N GLY A 217 -9.71 6.88 3.81
CA GLY A 217 -8.76 5.94 3.21
C GLY A 217 -7.45 6.60 2.75
N GLU A 218 -7.51 7.84 2.25
CA GLU A 218 -6.33 8.65 1.96
C GLU A 218 -5.59 9.09 3.22
N ALA A 219 -6.28 9.51 4.28
CA ALA A 219 -5.64 9.95 5.53
C ALA A 219 -4.90 8.78 6.22
N THR A 220 -5.47 7.58 6.17
CA THR A 220 -4.81 6.34 6.59
C THR A 220 -3.58 6.05 5.72
N ASN A 221 -3.70 6.13 4.39
CA ASN A 221 -2.58 5.82 3.47
C ASN A 221 -1.42 6.82 3.64
N ASP A 222 -1.73 8.12 3.71
CA ASP A 222 -0.78 9.20 3.96
C ASP A 222 0.04 8.91 5.23
N LEU A 223 -0.62 8.66 6.36
CA LEU A 223 0.09 8.35 7.60
C LEU A 223 0.91 7.05 7.51
N VAL A 224 0.30 5.94 7.09
CA VAL A 224 0.96 4.62 7.06
C VAL A 224 2.21 4.67 6.19
N THR A 225 2.12 5.37 5.05
CA THR A 225 3.20 5.46 4.08
C THR A 225 4.28 6.45 4.48
N TRP A 226 3.93 7.68 4.89
CA TRP A 226 4.93 8.70 5.23
C TRP A 226 5.61 8.41 6.57
N SER A 227 4.92 7.75 7.51
CA SER A 227 5.57 7.23 8.72
C SER A 227 6.50 6.07 8.40
N ASN A 228 6.14 5.19 7.44
CA ASN A 228 7.09 4.21 6.90
C ASN A 228 8.33 4.91 6.34
N ASP A 229 8.19 5.94 5.50
CA ASP A 229 9.34 6.69 4.93
C ASP A 229 10.27 7.23 6.03
N ILE A 230 9.72 7.81 7.10
CA ILE A 230 10.51 8.27 8.26
C ILE A 230 11.25 7.11 8.93
N PHE A 231 10.57 5.98 9.20
CA PHE A 231 11.18 4.86 9.92
C PHE A 231 12.19 4.08 9.05
N SER A 232 11.98 3.99 7.75
CA SER A 232 12.83 3.27 6.81
C SER A 232 14.00 4.09 6.26
N TYR A 233 13.91 5.42 6.31
CA TYR A 233 14.91 6.35 5.79
C TYR A 233 16.35 5.93 6.11
N ASN A 234 16.65 5.55 7.37
CA ASN A 234 18.00 5.19 7.77
C ASN A 234 18.55 3.94 7.04
N VAL A 235 17.69 2.96 6.76
CA VAL A 235 18.04 1.76 6.00
C VAL A 235 18.18 2.09 4.51
N GLU A 236 17.29 2.92 3.98
CA GLU A 236 17.24 3.32 2.57
C GLU A 236 18.39 4.25 2.17
N GLN A 237 18.68 5.29 2.95
CA GLN A 237 19.85 6.14 2.74
C GLN A 237 21.15 5.34 2.78
N SER A 238 21.25 4.28 3.61
CA SER A 238 22.43 3.39 3.62
C SER A 238 22.64 2.67 2.28
N LYS A 239 21.55 2.37 1.55
CA LYS A 239 21.58 1.80 0.18
C LYS A 239 21.80 2.88 -0.90
N GLY A 240 21.72 4.17 -0.55
CA GLY A 240 21.67 5.28 -1.51
C GLY A 240 20.36 5.31 -2.29
N ASP A 241 19.26 4.85 -1.69
CA ASP A 241 17.91 4.99 -2.26
C ASP A 241 17.41 6.43 -2.07
N THR A 242 16.64 6.91 -3.06
CA THR A 242 16.06 8.26 -3.11
C THR A 242 14.54 8.26 -3.23
N HIS A 243 13.87 7.09 -3.33
CA HIS A 243 12.41 7.01 -3.38
C HIS A 243 11.77 7.09 -1.97
N ASN A 244 12.12 8.14 -1.22
CA ASN A 244 11.67 8.37 0.15
C ASN A 244 11.29 9.86 0.31
N MET A 245 10.26 10.19 1.09
CA MET A 245 9.84 11.59 1.26
C MET A 245 10.94 12.49 1.85
N ILE A 246 11.82 11.96 2.71
CA ILE A 246 12.90 12.73 3.35
C ILE A 246 13.87 13.34 2.31
N PRO A 247 14.55 12.58 1.42
CA PRO A 247 15.40 13.16 0.39
C PRO A 247 14.64 14.03 -0.62
N VAL A 248 13.37 13.73 -0.93
CA VAL A 248 12.51 14.59 -1.77
C VAL A 248 12.34 15.98 -1.15
N VAL A 249 11.95 16.05 0.12
CA VAL A 249 11.76 17.30 0.87
C VAL A 249 13.08 18.06 1.06
N MET A 250 14.18 17.36 1.37
CA MET A 250 15.52 17.95 1.45
C MET A 250 15.93 18.60 0.12
N ASN A 251 15.66 17.94 -1.00
CA ASN A 251 16.01 18.42 -2.35
C ASN A 251 15.14 19.61 -2.80
N GLU A 252 13.81 19.52 -2.67
CA GLU A 252 12.88 20.57 -3.10
C GLU A 252 13.00 21.84 -2.25
N ARG A 253 13.17 21.70 -0.93
CA ARG A 253 13.05 22.80 0.03
C ARG A 253 14.37 23.24 0.66
N GLY A 254 15.48 22.56 0.34
CA GLY A 254 16.80 22.85 0.89
C GLY A 254 16.93 22.57 2.40
N LEU A 255 16.04 21.76 2.98
CA LEU A 255 16.02 21.45 4.41
C LEU A 255 17.19 20.53 4.79
N SER A 256 17.74 20.69 6.00
CA SER A 256 18.61 19.67 6.58
C SER A 256 17.80 18.44 7.02
N LEU A 257 18.49 17.33 7.30
CA LEU A 257 17.85 16.06 7.62
C LEU A 257 16.82 16.18 8.77
N GLN A 258 17.16 16.85 9.87
CA GLN A 258 16.23 16.98 10.99
C GLN A 258 15.00 17.80 10.60
N GLU A 259 15.18 18.92 9.90
CA GLU A 259 14.08 19.78 9.43
C GLU A 259 13.17 19.03 8.45
N ALA A 260 13.71 18.15 7.60
CA ALA A 260 12.92 17.29 6.71
C ALA A 260 12.15 16.19 7.48
N VAL A 261 12.77 15.56 8.48
CA VAL A 261 12.10 14.57 9.36
C VAL A 261 11.00 15.22 10.19
N ASP A 262 11.23 16.41 10.72
CA ASP A 262 10.23 17.18 11.46
C ASP A 262 9.07 17.59 10.54
N PHE A 263 9.37 18.09 9.33
CA PHE A 263 8.37 18.46 8.33
C PHE A 263 7.45 17.29 7.94
N VAL A 264 8.01 16.12 7.60
CA VAL A 264 7.21 14.91 7.30
C VAL A 264 6.51 14.39 8.57
N GLY A 265 7.09 14.61 9.74
CA GLY A 265 6.46 14.34 11.04
C GLY A 265 5.17 15.12 11.27
N GLU A 266 5.16 16.42 10.96
CA GLU A 266 3.96 17.25 11.04
C GLU A 266 2.93 16.85 9.97
N MET A 267 3.36 16.45 8.76
CA MET A 267 2.45 15.87 7.74
C MET A 267 1.77 14.58 8.22
N CYS A 268 2.50 13.70 8.91
CA CYS A 268 1.95 12.51 9.55
C CYS A 268 0.90 12.86 10.62
N LYS A 269 1.20 13.79 11.54
CA LYS A 269 0.26 14.25 12.57
C LYS A 269 -1.01 14.84 11.95
N ALA A 270 -0.86 15.74 10.99
CA ALA A 270 -1.97 16.34 10.26
C ALA A 270 -2.85 15.30 9.53
N SER A 271 -2.28 14.15 9.14
CA SER A 271 -3.04 13.03 8.56
C SER A 271 -3.86 12.27 9.61
N ILE A 272 -3.33 12.08 10.82
CA ILE A 272 -4.11 11.55 11.96
C ILE A 272 -5.26 12.50 12.31
N ASP A 273 -5.00 13.81 12.37
CA ASP A 273 -5.99 14.82 12.73
C ASP A 273 -7.05 15.00 11.64
N ARG A 274 -6.66 14.88 10.36
CA ARG A 274 -7.60 14.77 9.23
C ARG A 274 -8.50 13.55 9.39
N PHE A 275 -7.92 12.37 9.65
CA PHE A 275 -8.71 11.14 9.85
C PHE A 275 -9.74 11.28 10.98
N ARG A 276 -9.36 11.88 12.12
CA ARG A 276 -10.29 12.17 13.24
C ARG A 276 -11.47 13.03 12.77
N ARG A 277 -11.19 14.15 12.11
CA ARG A 277 -12.23 15.07 11.61
C ARG A 277 -13.14 14.43 10.57
N GLU A 278 -12.60 13.72 9.58
CA GLU A 278 -13.45 13.08 8.56
C GLU A 278 -14.32 11.97 9.18
N ARG A 279 -13.85 11.31 10.24
CA ARG A 279 -14.61 10.30 11.00
C ARG A 279 -15.77 10.91 11.80
N GLU A 280 -15.62 12.14 12.28
CA GLU A 280 -16.69 12.89 12.95
C GLU A 280 -17.75 13.39 11.98
N ASN A 281 -17.39 13.58 10.70
CA ASN A 281 -18.25 14.10 9.62
C ASN A 281 -18.76 12.99 8.68
N LEU A 282 -18.89 11.75 9.18
CA LEU A 282 -19.54 10.66 8.44
C LEU A 282 -21.05 10.96 8.26
N PRO A 283 -21.58 10.96 7.03
CA PRO A 283 -23.02 11.00 6.81
C PRO A 283 -23.67 9.67 7.22
N SER A 284 -25.00 9.61 7.17
CA SER A 284 -25.76 8.37 7.36
C SER A 284 -26.26 7.83 6.02
N TRP A 285 -26.14 6.51 5.84
CA TRP A 285 -26.71 5.72 4.74
C TRP A 285 -27.74 4.71 5.27
N GLY A 286 -28.31 4.98 6.44
CA GLY A 286 -29.24 4.11 7.16
C GLY A 286 -28.55 3.12 8.11
N PRO A 287 -29.26 2.59 9.13
CA PRO A 287 -28.63 1.94 10.28
C PRO A 287 -27.74 0.72 9.97
N GLU A 288 -28.07 -0.05 8.92
CA GLU A 288 -27.29 -1.22 8.49
C GLU A 288 -25.95 -0.82 7.87
N ASN A 289 -25.95 0.16 6.96
CA ASN A 289 -24.74 0.70 6.36
C ASN A 289 -23.91 1.47 7.38
N ASP A 290 -24.53 2.28 8.25
CA ASP A 290 -23.85 3.03 9.32
C ASP A 290 -23.13 2.13 10.33
N CYS A 291 -23.62 0.90 10.52
CA CYS A 291 -22.93 -0.12 11.31
C CYS A 291 -21.66 -0.61 10.58
N GLN A 292 -21.80 -0.98 9.30
CA GLN A 292 -20.70 -1.49 8.48
C GLN A 292 -19.62 -0.44 8.19
N VAL A 293 -20.01 0.81 7.93
CA VAL A 293 -19.08 1.94 7.72
C VAL A 293 -18.26 2.19 8.98
N ARG A 294 -18.89 2.21 10.16
CA ARG A 294 -18.19 2.35 11.44
C ARG A 294 -17.13 1.27 11.63
N ASP A 295 -17.43 0.04 11.21
CA ASP A 295 -16.52 -1.09 11.26
C ASP A 295 -15.39 -1.02 10.23
N TYR A 296 -15.66 -0.56 9.02
CA TYR A 296 -14.64 -0.24 8.02
C TYR A 296 -13.67 0.86 8.52
N VAL A 297 -14.22 1.97 9.02
CA VAL A 297 -13.44 3.10 9.55
C VAL A 297 -12.68 2.72 10.83
N ASN A 298 -13.22 1.82 11.67
CA ASN A 298 -12.45 1.22 12.76
C ASN A 298 -11.26 0.40 12.24
N GLY A 299 -11.42 -0.36 11.15
CA GLY A 299 -10.32 -1.07 10.51
C GLY A 299 -9.23 -0.14 9.96
N LEU A 300 -9.60 1.01 9.40
CA LEU A 300 -8.65 2.05 8.99
C LEU A 300 -7.88 2.64 10.19
N ALA A 301 -8.56 2.83 11.33
CA ALA A 301 -7.93 3.27 12.59
C ALA A 301 -7.01 2.20 13.19
N ASP A 302 -7.40 0.91 13.14
CA ASP A 302 -6.55 -0.23 13.52
C ASP A 302 -5.26 -0.27 12.67
N TRP A 303 -5.35 0.06 11.39
CA TRP A 303 -4.21 0.20 10.47
C TRP A 303 -3.27 1.35 10.82
N ILE A 304 -3.82 2.52 11.19
CA ILE A 304 -3.06 3.67 11.68
C ILE A 304 -2.22 3.29 12.90
N VAL A 305 -2.83 2.80 13.99
CA VAL A 305 -2.08 2.50 15.22
C VAL A 305 -1.20 1.24 15.07
N GLY A 306 -1.68 0.24 14.34
CA GLY A 306 -0.99 -1.02 14.14
C GLY A 306 0.32 -0.87 13.38
N SER A 307 0.35 -0.08 12.31
CA SER A 307 1.57 0.19 11.53
C SER A 307 2.61 0.97 12.34
N LEU A 308 2.20 2.02 13.06
CA LEU A 308 3.05 2.80 13.96
C LEU A 308 3.70 1.93 15.03
N HIS A 309 2.94 1.04 15.68
CA HIS A 309 3.49 0.16 16.72
C HIS A 309 4.33 -0.98 16.15
N TRP A 310 3.92 -1.60 15.04
CA TRP A 310 4.66 -2.67 14.38
C TRP A 310 6.05 -2.23 13.92
N SER A 311 6.20 -0.98 13.47
CA SER A 311 7.48 -0.44 12.99
C SER A 311 8.60 -0.48 14.04
N PHE A 312 8.28 -0.51 15.34
CA PHE A 312 9.25 -0.68 16.44
C PHE A 312 9.40 -2.13 16.95
N GLU A 313 8.49 -3.04 16.57
CA GLU A 313 8.55 -4.48 16.91
C GLU A 313 9.00 -5.36 15.72
N SER A 314 9.16 -4.76 14.53
CA SER A 314 9.79 -5.34 13.35
C SER A 314 11.28 -5.02 13.36
N THR A 315 12.12 -6.00 13.00
CA THR A 315 13.56 -5.75 12.86
C THR A 315 13.91 -5.10 11.51
N ARG A 316 12.93 -4.85 10.63
CA ARG A 316 13.13 -4.28 9.26
C ARG A 316 13.82 -2.91 9.29
N TYR A 317 13.50 -2.07 10.28
CA TYR A 317 13.97 -0.68 10.35
C TYR A 317 15.05 -0.47 11.42
N PHE A 318 14.82 -1.00 12.63
CA PHE A 318 15.60 -0.70 13.83
C PHE A 318 16.38 -1.89 14.40
N GLY A 319 16.39 -3.04 13.71
CA GLY A 319 16.99 -4.27 14.21
C GLY A 319 16.42 -4.67 15.56
N ILE A 320 17.28 -5.06 16.50
CA ILE A 320 16.89 -5.37 17.89
C ILE A 320 16.64 -4.12 18.76
N ASN A 321 16.95 -2.92 18.27
CA ASN A 321 16.92 -1.68 19.04
C ASN A 321 15.56 -0.96 18.99
N GLY A 322 14.56 -1.50 18.29
CA GLY A 322 13.27 -0.83 18.06
C GLY A 322 12.58 -0.31 19.31
N ARG A 323 12.57 -1.06 20.42
CA ARG A 323 12.01 -0.59 21.70
C ARG A 323 12.79 0.56 22.34
N LYS A 324 14.12 0.55 22.25
CA LYS A 324 14.98 1.64 22.74
C LYS A 324 14.72 2.89 21.92
N ILE A 325 14.69 2.76 20.59
CA ILE A 325 14.43 3.87 19.66
C ILE A 325 13.00 4.41 19.84
N LYS A 326 12.01 3.57 20.14
CA LYS A 326 10.65 4.02 20.49
C LYS A 326 10.61 4.92 21.73
N GLN A 327 11.48 4.66 22.71
CA GLN A 327 11.57 5.44 23.95
C GLN A 327 12.42 6.70 23.81
N THR A 328 13.58 6.61 23.16
CA THR A 328 14.51 7.76 23.03
C THR A 328 14.17 8.66 21.84
N ARG A 329 13.47 8.13 20.84
CA ARG A 329 13.26 8.71 19.50
C ARG A 329 14.55 9.01 18.71
N ILE A 330 15.73 8.68 19.23
CA ILE A 330 17.02 8.95 18.56
C ILE A 330 17.40 7.78 17.65
N VAL A 331 17.67 8.08 16.39
CA VAL A 331 18.16 7.12 15.37
C VAL A 331 19.58 7.52 14.97
N GLU A 332 20.56 6.64 15.21
CA GLU A 332 21.94 6.79 14.72
C GLU A 332 22.02 6.36 13.26
N LEU A 333 22.67 7.18 12.41
CA LEU A 333 22.73 6.95 10.97
C LEU A 333 23.67 5.80 10.60
N LEU A 334 23.17 4.88 9.78
CA LEU A 334 23.95 3.81 9.19
C LEU A 334 24.93 4.38 8.15
N PRO A 335 26.15 3.82 8.03
CA PRO A 335 27.08 4.22 6.99
C PRO A 335 26.56 3.81 5.60
N LEU A 336 26.89 4.60 4.57
CA LEU A 336 26.68 4.20 3.17
C LEU A 336 27.35 2.86 2.88
N ARG A 337 26.55 1.91 2.37
CA ARG A 337 27.00 0.59 1.93
C ARG A 337 28.02 0.70 0.78
N PRO A 338 28.89 -0.30 0.57
CA PRO A 338 29.92 -0.24 -0.47
C PRO A 338 29.38 0.05 -1.88
N GLU A 339 28.26 -0.55 -2.30
CA GLU A 339 27.71 -0.30 -3.65
C GLU A 339 27.16 1.13 -3.77
N ALA A 340 26.49 1.62 -2.72
CA ALA A 340 25.97 2.98 -2.64
C ALA A 340 27.10 4.02 -2.70
N ARG A 341 28.18 3.78 -1.94
CA ARG A 341 29.39 4.62 -1.94
C ARG A 341 30.05 4.64 -3.32
N ALA A 342 30.17 3.49 -3.98
CA ALA A 342 30.72 3.41 -5.34
C ALA A 342 29.88 4.18 -6.37
N ARG A 343 28.54 4.09 -6.30
CA ARG A 343 27.63 4.89 -7.13
C ARG A 343 27.81 6.40 -6.89
N ALA A 344 27.84 6.83 -5.63
CA ALA A 344 28.00 8.25 -5.27
C ALA A 344 29.33 8.83 -5.78
N ILE A 345 30.44 8.06 -5.69
CA ILE A 345 31.73 8.45 -6.25
C ILE A 345 31.64 8.57 -7.78
N SER A 346 31.02 7.60 -8.46
CA SER A 346 30.85 7.60 -9.92
C SER A 346 30.02 8.78 -10.43
N ILE A 347 28.97 9.19 -9.70
CA ILE A 347 28.15 10.37 -10.03
C ILE A 347 28.97 11.66 -9.82
N SER A 348 29.67 11.78 -8.69
CA SER A 348 30.54 12.93 -8.38
C SER A 348 31.68 13.11 -9.40
N SER A 349 32.17 12.01 -9.98
CA SER A 349 33.22 12.04 -11.02
C SER A 349 32.73 12.32 -12.45
N ARG A 350 31.41 12.44 -12.69
CA ARG A 350 30.92 12.81 -14.03
C ARG A 350 31.18 14.31 -14.27
N PRO A 351 31.81 14.70 -15.40
CA PRO A 351 31.93 16.11 -15.74
C PRO A 351 30.52 16.70 -15.90
N THR A 352 30.31 17.88 -15.32
CA THR A 352 29.07 18.64 -15.49
C THR A 352 28.81 18.88 -16.97
N PRO A 353 27.58 18.66 -17.48
CA PRO A 353 27.23 19.03 -18.85
C PRO A 353 27.53 20.52 -19.05
N PRO A 354 28.11 20.92 -20.20
CA PRO A 354 28.31 22.34 -20.50
C PRO A 354 26.95 23.04 -20.48
N PRO A 355 26.85 24.28 -19.95
CA PRO A 355 25.59 25.00 -19.89
C PRO A 355 24.99 25.13 -21.29
N ILE A 356 23.72 24.76 -21.42
CA ILE A 356 22.98 24.86 -22.68
C ILE A 356 22.95 26.33 -23.09
N LYS A 357 23.67 26.66 -24.17
CA LYS A 357 23.63 28.00 -24.77
C LYS A 357 22.26 28.20 -25.41
N ILE A 358 21.35 28.83 -24.67
CA ILE A 358 20.11 29.38 -25.22
C ILE A 358 20.50 30.42 -26.29
N PRO A 359 20.08 30.29 -27.55
CA PRO A 359 20.41 31.27 -28.59
C PRO A 359 19.77 32.63 -28.29
N SER A 360 20.56 33.70 -28.27
CA SER A 360 20.06 35.06 -28.06
C SER A 360 19.75 35.76 -29.39
N SER A 361 18.48 35.86 -29.76
CA SER A 361 17.92 36.84 -30.70
C SER A 361 16.39 36.74 -30.73
N ALA A 362 15.58 37.78 -30.92
CA ALA A 362 15.79 39.24 -30.82
C ALA A 362 14.38 39.91 -30.71
N PRO A 363 14.24 41.21 -31.01
CA PRO A 363 14.14 42.31 -30.05
C PRO A 363 12.72 42.58 -29.51
N SER A 364 12.65 43.30 -28.39
CA SER A 364 11.41 43.82 -27.80
C SER A 364 10.74 44.88 -28.68
N SER A 365 9.47 44.68 -29.04
CA SER A 365 8.61 45.76 -29.53
C SER A 365 8.07 46.59 -28.38
N SER A 366 8.17 47.91 -28.51
CA SER A 366 7.65 48.88 -27.56
C SER A 366 6.13 49.02 -27.66
N ALA A 367 5.42 48.96 -26.53
CA ALA A 367 4.07 49.49 -26.41
C ALA A 367 3.92 50.21 -25.06
N SER A 368 3.43 51.45 -25.11
CA SER A 368 3.36 52.40 -24.00
C SER A 368 2.21 52.16 -23.04
N SER A 369 2.42 52.44 -21.75
CA SER A 369 1.37 52.62 -20.76
C SER A 369 0.46 53.82 -21.09
N PRO A 370 -0.82 53.78 -20.66
CA PRO A 370 -1.52 55.00 -20.28
C PRO A 370 -1.98 55.00 -18.81
N THR A 371 -2.13 56.21 -18.27
CA THR A 371 -2.30 56.51 -16.84
C THR A 371 -3.78 56.67 -16.45
N THR A 372 -4.06 56.41 -15.17
CA THR A 372 -5.21 56.84 -14.35
C THR A 372 -6.29 57.77 -14.93
N SER A 373 -7.56 57.40 -14.73
CA SER A 373 -8.63 58.35 -14.31
C SER A 373 -9.86 57.64 -13.71
N GLU A 374 -10.20 57.98 -12.46
CA GLU A 374 -11.57 57.97 -11.90
C GLU A 374 -12.36 59.21 -12.40
N PRO A 375 -13.69 59.42 -12.18
CA PRO A 375 -14.52 58.93 -11.06
C PRO A 375 -16.03 58.59 -11.34
N LYS A 376 -16.78 58.31 -10.25
CA LYS A 376 -18.24 58.52 -9.99
C LYS A 376 -19.21 57.31 -10.01
N THR A 377 -19.67 56.95 -8.81
CA THR A 377 -21.05 56.56 -8.42
C THR A 377 -21.99 57.80 -8.42
N PRO A 378 -23.33 57.72 -8.16
CA PRO A 378 -24.15 56.60 -7.63
C PRO A 378 -25.48 56.30 -8.38
N LEU A 379 -26.21 55.26 -7.96
CA LEU A 379 -27.61 55.34 -7.46
C LEU A 379 -28.22 53.95 -7.14
N ASP A 380 -29.15 53.94 -6.18
CA ASP A 380 -29.85 52.78 -5.61
C ASP A 380 -31.01 52.26 -6.48
N VAL A 381 -31.53 51.06 -6.18
CA VAL A 381 -32.97 50.71 -6.03
C VAL A 381 -33.12 49.30 -5.41
N GLU A 382 -34.13 49.14 -4.55
CA GLU A 382 -34.46 47.96 -3.73
C GLU A 382 -35.26 46.82 -4.44
N PRO A 383 -35.49 45.65 -3.78
CA PRO A 383 -36.00 44.43 -4.42
C PRO A 383 -37.53 44.23 -4.35
N THR A 384 -38.06 43.31 -5.17
CA THR A 384 -39.47 42.88 -5.14
C THR A 384 -39.64 41.36 -5.09
N THR A 385 -40.47 40.89 -4.15
CA THR A 385 -40.90 39.49 -3.93
C THR A 385 -42.17 39.10 -4.73
N PRO A 386 -42.54 37.81 -4.82
CA PRO A 386 -43.48 37.29 -5.83
C PRO A 386 -44.93 37.04 -5.33
N PRO A 387 -45.89 36.78 -6.24
CA PRO A 387 -47.25 36.35 -5.91
C PRO A 387 -47.46 34.81 -5.91
N LYS A 388 -48.61 34.37 -5.38
CA LYS A 388 -49.06 32.98 -5.15
C LYS A 388 -50.11 32.51 -6.19
N SER A 389 -50.69 31.31 -5.96
CA SER A 389 -51.93 30.71 -6.54
C SER A 389 -51.78 29.99 -7.90
N SER A 390 -52.53 28.93 -8.26
CA SER A 390 -53.61 28.17 -7.56
C SER A 390 -53.89 26.76 -8.18
N ILE A 391 -54.61 25.95 -7.40
CA ILE A 391 -55.25 24.62 -7.55
C ILE A 391 -56.03 24.32 -8.86
N SER A 392 -55.91 23.07 -9.37
CA SER A 392 -56.99 22.16 -9.90
C SER A 392 -56.36 20.80 -10.30
N GLU A 393 -56.77 19.62 -9.80
CA GLU A 393 -57.86 18.72 -10.28
C GLU A 393 -57.81 18.39 -11.80
N ASP A 394 -57.95 17.16 -12.31
CA ASP A 394 -57.94 15.76 -11.77
C ASP A 394 -57.68 14.76 -12.98
N PRO A 395 -58.21 13.52 -13.10
CA PRO A 395 -57.56 12.22 -12.82
C PRO A 395 -57.35 11.24 -14.04
N LEU A 396 -56.99 9.98 -13.73
CA LEU A 396 -57.16 8.67 -14.44
C LEU A 396 -55.93 7.87 -14.98
N TYR A 397 -55.94 6.58 -14.57
CA TYR A 397 -55.55 5.34 -15.29
C TYR A 397 -54.11 4.75 -15.21
N ASP A 398 -53.95 3.76 -14.32
CA ASP A 398 -53.09 2.55 -14.43
C ASP A 398 -53.88 1.45 -15.20
N PRO A 399 -53.30 0.38 -15.84
CA PRO A 399 -52.37 -0.61 -15.21
C PRO A 399 -51.42 -1.33 -16.24
N PRO A 400 -50.90 -2.58 -16.02
CA PRO A 400 -50.24 -3.22 -14.86
C PRO A 400 -48.80 -3.73 -15.18
N LEU A 401 -48.04 -4.11 -14.14
CA LEU A 401 -46.79 -4.89 -14.28
C LEU A 401 -47.02 -6.41 -14.31
N PRO A 402 -46.36 -7.17 -15.23
CA PRO A 402 -46.24 -8.63 -15.17
C PRO A 402 -45.00 -9.10 -14.35
N PRO A 403 -44.90 -10.40 -13.99
CA PRO A 403 -44.08 -10.84 -12.84
C PRO A 403 -42.59 -11.14 -13.12
N LEU A 404 -41.82 -11.21 -12.03
CA LEU A 404 -40.40 -11.59 -11.96
C LEU A 404 -40.19 -13.12 -11.97
N GLU A 405 -39.34 -13.62 -12.87
CA GLU A 405 -38.56 -14.88 -12.77
C GLU A 405 -37.31 -14.77 -13.69
N PRO A 406 -36.34 -15.69 -13.66
CA PRO A 406 -35.33 -15.86 -12.61
C PRO A 406 -33.90 -15.48 -13.11
N VAL A 407 -32.95 -15.32 -12.18
CA VAL A 407 -31.59 -14.83 -12.50
C VAL A 407 -30.70 -15.92 -13.08
N THR A 408 -30.23 -15.72 -14.32
CA THR A 408 -29.05 -16.37 -14.90
C THR A 408 -28.26 -15.38 -15.78
N ASP A 409 -26.96 -15.64 -15.91
CA ASP A 409 -25.96 -14.94 -16.74
C ASP A 409 -25.55 -13.50 -16.35
N ILE A 410 -24.57 -13.41 -15.44
CA ILE A 410 -23.75 -12.20 -15.27
C ILE A 410 -22.78 -12.08 -16.45
N ILE A 411 -23.20 -11.38 -17.50
CA ILE A 411 -22.30 -10.92 -18.56
C ILE A 411 -21.55 -9.69 -18.05
N ILE A 412 -20.26 -9.85 -17.73
CA ILE A 412 -19.36 -8.71 -17.48
C ILE A 412 -19.15 -7.97 -18.81
N SER A 413 -19.85 -6.85 -19.00
CA SER A 413 -19.73 -6.01 -20.19
C SER A 413 -18.43 -5.20 -20.15
N PRO A 414 -17.53 -5.30 -21.15
CA PRO A 414 -16.31 -4.54 -21.17
C PRO A 414 -16.59 -3.09 -21.59
N ARG A 415 -16.75 -2.18 -20.61
CA ARG A 415 -16.76 -0.74 -20.91
C ARG A 415 -15.38 -0.32 -21.44
N LYS A 416 -15.37 0.19 -22.68
CA LYS A 416 -14.19 0.81 -23.28
C LYS A 416 -13.73 1.99 -22.41
N ALA A 417 -12.50 1.92 -21.93
CA ALA A 417 -11.85 3.05 -21.28
C ALA A 417 -11.55 4.14 -22.32
N ALA A 418 -12.34 5.23 -22.31
CA ALA A 418 -12.00 6.49 -22.94
C ALA A 418 -11.45 7.43 -21.86
N LEU A 419 -10.16 7.29 -21.54
CA LEU A 419 -9.47 8.18 -20.62
C LEU A 419 -9.04 9.46 -21.34
N THR A 420 -9.64 10.59 -20.93
CA THR A 420 -9.16 11.94 -21.27
C THR A 420 -8.88 12.67 -19.95
N PRO A 421 -7.69 13.23 -19.71
CA PRO A 421 -7.36 13.86 -18.43
C PRO A 421 -8.01 15.23 -18.33
N VAL A 422 -8.69 15.50 -17.20
CA VAL A 422 -9.31 16.81 -16.93
C VAL A 422 -8.64 17.48 -15.72
N LEU A 423 -7.91 18.56 -15.98
CA LEU A 423 -7.62 19.57 -14.95
C LEU A 423 -8.91 20.32 -14.60
N GLY A 424 -9.17 20.53 -13.31
CA GLY A 424 -10.51 20.89 -12.82
C GLY A 424 -10.90 22.37 -12.89
N ARG A 425 -12.20 22.63 -12.68
CA ARG A 425 -12.77 23.90 -12.19
C ARG A 425 -14.20 23.72 -11.59
N ILE A 426 -14.30 24.00 -10.29
CA ILE A 426 -15.29 24.85 -9.58
C ILE A 426 -16.79 24.87 -10.02
N GLN A 427 -17.65 24.45 -9.08
CA GLN A 427 -19.05 24.84 -8.72
C GLN A 427 -20.18 24.95 -9.78
N THR A 428 -21.32 24.28 -9.50
CA THR A 428 -22.54 24.87 -8.86
C THR A 428 -23.54 23.78 -8.41
N GLU A 429 -24.09 23.94 -7.20
CA GLU A 429 -25.52 23.86 -6.73
C GLU A 429 -26.61 23.12 -7.58
N SER A 430 -27.70 22.53 -7.05
CA SER A 430 -28.32 22.58 -5.69
C SER A 430 -29.35 21.45 -5.40
N LEU A 431 -29.42 21.01 -4.13
CA LEU A 431 -30.55 20.52 -3.27
C LEU A 431 -31.65 19.50 -3.70
N GLY A 432 -32.07 18.70 -2.70
CA GLY A 432 -33.42 18.11 -2.54
C GLY A 432 -33.45 16.69 -1.91
N SER A 433 -33.15 16.46 -0.62
CA SER A 433 -34.01 16.66 0.58
C SER A 433 -35.42 16.02 0.47
N ALA A 434 -35.65 14.82 1.03
CA ALA A 434 -36.31 14.55 2.34
C ALA A 434 -37.87 14.72 2.32
N ILE A 435 -38.74 14.20 3.22
CA ILE A 435 -38.60 13.56 4.55
C ILE A 435 -39.91 12.80 4.94
N GLN A 436 -39.82 11.85 5.89
CA GLN A 436 -40.82 11.27 6.85
C GLN A 436 -42.36 11.29 6.67
N GLY A 437 -42.98 10.19 7.16
CA GLY A 437 -44.18 10.19 8.02
C GLY A 437 -45.37 9.34 7.52
N SER A 438 -46.24 8.69 8.32
CA SER A 438 -46.27 8.21 9.73
C SER A 438 -47.73 7.79 10.07
N VAL A 439 -47.96 6.92 11.08
CA VAL A 439 -49.28 6.58 11.68
C VAL A 439 -50.17 5.69 10.75
N SER A 440 -50.90 4.63 11.16
CA SER A 440 -51.68 4.37 12.39
C SER A 440 -51.78 2.87 12.76
N SER A 441 -52.16 2.58 14.02
CA SER A 441 -52.52 1.24 14.54
C SER A 441 -54.05 0.97 14.41
N PRO A 442 -54.57 -0.26 14.65
CA PRO A 442 -54.98 -0.59 16.03
C PRO A 442 -54.86 -2.07 16.50
N ALA A 443 -54.51 -2.19 17.79
CA ALA A 443 -54.94 -3.12 18.85
C ALA A 443 -55.58 -4.51 18.57
N ASN A 444 -54.99 -5.56 19.18
CA ASN A 444 -55.56 -6.70 19.96
C ASN A 444 -54.42 -7.73 20.17
N GLY A 445 -54.23 -8.52 21.24
CA GLY A 445 -54.83 -8.65 22.58
C GLY A 445 -53.95 -9.62 23.42
N VAL A 446 -53.80 -9.37 24.72
CA VAL A 446 -52.81 -9.93 25.70
C VAL A 446 -53.39 -11.18 26.44
N PRO A 447 -52.72 -12.01 27.31
CA PRO A 447 -51.30 -12.16 27.76
C PRO A 447 -50.68 -13.60 27.69
N ALA A 448 -49.37 -13.74 27.98
CA ALA A 448 -48.84 -14.70 28.98
C ALA A 448 -47.35 -14.43 29.36
N GLN A 449 -47.05 -14.49 30.66
CA GLN A 449 -45.72 -14.45 31.32
C GLN A 449 -45.88 -15.09 32.73
N PRO A 450 -44.82 -15.31 33.53
CA PRO A 450 -43.40 -15.59 33.23
C PRO A 450 -42.89 -16.84 34.01
N LEU A 451 -41.69 -17.37 33.70
CA LEU A 451 -40.95 -18.25 34.65
C LEU A 451 -39.42 -18.06 34.60
N SER A 452 -38.86 -17.74 35.76
CA SER A 452 -37.46 -17.87 36.22
C SER A 452 -37.52 -17.74 37.75
N PRO A 453 -36.88 -18.59 38.55
CA PRO A 453 -35.44 -18.49 38.89
C PRO A 453 -34.75 -19.89 38.80
N GLU A 454 -33.51 -20.21 39.21
CA GLU A 454 -32.57 -19.79 40.27
C GLU A 454 -31.10 -19.95 39.78
N ILE A 455 -30.16 -19.05 40.09
CA ILE A 455 -29.24 -19.05 41.24
C ILE A 455 -28.46 -20.37 41.45
N LEU A 456 -27.14 -20.35 41.16
CA LEU A 456 -26.07 -20.77 42.09
C LEU A 456 -24.66 -20.54 41.51
N SER A 457 -23.84 -19.79 42.25
CA SER A 457 -22.37 -19.86 42.27
C SER A 457 -21.98 -20.19 43.71
N PRO A 458 -20.85 -20.87 43.97
CA PRO A 458 -19.82 -20.15 44.72
C PRO A 458 -18.35 -20.56 44.48
N ALA A 459 -17.48 -19.65 44.91
CA ALA A 459 -16.18 -19.84 45.59
C ALA A 459 -14.90 -20.23 44.81
N ASP A 460 -13.98 -19.25 44.83
CA ASP A 460 -12.51 -19.39 44.86
C ASP A 460 -12.05 -19.87 46.27
N PRO A 461 -10.85 -20.46 46.45
CA PRO A 461 -9.81 -19.70 47.17
C PRO A 461 -8.32 -19.99 46.80
N LEU A 462 -7.50 -18.92 46.86
CA LEU A 462 -6.21 -18.74 47.59
C LEU A 462 -5.32 -19.97 47.91
N ALA A 463 -3.97 -19.96 47.84
CA ALA A 463 -2.97 -18.93 47.53
C ALA A 463 -1.53 -19.53 47.42
N HIS A 464 -0.53 -18.65 47.19
CA HIS A 464 0.91 -18.80 47.49
C HIS A 464 1.78 -19.86 46.78
N HIS A 465 2.78 -19.39 46.02
CA HIS A 465 4.16 -19.38 46.52
C HIS A 465 5.06 -18.37 45.77
N ARG A 466 5.80 -17.54 46.52
CA ARG A 466 7.00 -16.84 46.04
C ARG A 466 8.22 -17.69 46.39
N HIS A 467 9.23 -17.72 45.51
CA HIS A 467 10.63 -17.68 45.96
C HIS A 467 11.51 -17.05 44.88
N ALA A 468 12.39 -16.14 45.31
CA ALA A 468 13.41 -15.53 44.49
C ALA A 468 14.77 -16.17 44.79
N LYS A 469 15.68 -16.16 43.80
CA LYS A 469 17.03 -15.54 43.92
C LYS A 469 17.84 -15.71 42.63
N ASN A 470 18.46 -14.60 42.21
CA ASN A 470 19.63 -14.54 41.33
C ASN A 470 20.86 -14.45 42.25
N PRO A 471 22.04 -15.03 41.91
CA PRO A 471 23.15 -14.12 41.58
C PRO A 471 24.18 -14.63 40.54
N PHE A 472 24.75 -13.67 39.80
CA PHE A 472 26.11 -13.58 39.24
C PHE A 472 26.97 -14.84 39.01
N ALA A 473 27.43 -15.04 37.75
CA ALA A 473 28.83 -14.77 37.32
C ALA A 473 29.18 -15.37 35.94
N GLN A 474 29.98 -14.64 35.14
CA GLN A 474 30.81 -15.09 34.01
C GLN A 474 32.21 -15.51 34.56
N PRO A 475 33.03 -16.38 33.92
CA PRO A 475 33.53 -16.14 32.55
C PRO A 475 33.80 -17.38 31.63
N PHE A 476 34.21 -17.05 30.40
CA PHE A 476 34.67 -17.88 29.27
C PHE A 476 35.49 -19.15 29.56
N SER A 477 35.36 -20.15 28.66
CA SER A 477 36.44 -21.10 28.34
C SER A 477 36.39 -21.59 26.87
N PHE A 478 37.56 -21.92 26.32
CA PHE A 478 37.81 -22.28 24.91
C PHE A 478 37.55 -23.78 24.61
N TYR A 479 36.45 -24.13 23.92
CA TYR A 479 36.32 -25.43 23.22
C TYR A 479 35.37 -25.32 22.00
N SER A 480 35.87 -24.82 20.86
CA SER A 480 35.08 -24.75 19.61
C SER A 480 35.89 -24.83 18.31
N LEU A 481 37.19 -24.46 18.33
CA LEU A 481 37.96 -24.27 17.09
C LEU A 481 38.41 -25.57 16.38
N THR A 482 38.51 -26.69 17.09
CA THR A 482 38.88 -27.99 16.51
C THR A 482 37.72 -28.69 15.79
N LEU A 483 36.48 -28.50 16.25
CA LEU A 483 35.31 -29.16 15.68
C LEU A 483 34.91 -28.56 14.31
N TRP A 484 35.00 -27.23 14.16
CA TRP A 484 34.74 -26.54 12.90
C TRP A 484 35.73 -26.91 11.79
N THR A 485 37.01 -27.07 12.14
CA THR A 485 38.06 -27.38 11.15
C THR A 485 37.87 -28.77 10.53
N MET A 486 37.43 -29.77 11.31
CA MET A 486 37.13 -31.11 10.79
C MET A 486 35.87 -31.16 9.89
N ILE A 487 34.87 -30.32 10.17
CA ILE A 487 33.67 -30.20 9.32
C ILE A 487 34.05 -29.56 7.98
N PHE A 488 34.87 -28.50 7.99
CA PHE A 488 35.29 -27.80 6.77
C PHE A 488 36.11 -28.69 5.82
N ILE A 489 37.03 -29.50 6.36
CA ILE A 489 37.85 -30.45 5.56
C ILE A 489 36.99 -31.53 4.90
N ARG A 490 35.94 -32.05 5.58
CA ARG A 490 35.03 -33.04 4.99
C ARG A 490 34.15 -32.46 3.87
N ILE A 491 33.71 -31.21 4.00
CA ILE A 491 32.93 -30.52 2.96
C ILE A 491 33.80 -30.25 1.72
N LEU A 492 35.06 -29.81 1.90
CA LEU A 492 35.96 -29.52 0.78
C LEU A 492 36.33 -30.79 -0.01
N SER A 493 36.54 -31.92 0.68
CA SER A 493 36.85 -33.21 0.04
C SER A 493 35.67 -33.76 -0.79
N ALA A 494 34.43 -33.51 -0.36
CA ALA A 494 33.24 -33.89 -1.12
C ALA A 494 33.05 -33.06 -2.41
N ILE A 495 33.48 -31.79 -2.41
CA ILE A 495 33.38 -30.88 -3.57
C ILE A 495 34.46 -31.20 -4.62
N ILE A 496 35.64 -31.65 -4.21
CA ILE A 496 36.74 -32.01 -5.12
C ILE A 496 36.48 -33.34 -5.85
N SER A 497 35.65 -34.24 -5.29
CA SER A 497 35.37 -35.56 -5.87
C SER A 497 34.35 -35.55 -7.05
N THR A 498 33.59 -34.46 -7.24
CA THR A 498 32.50 -34.41 -8.23
C THR A 498 32.85 -33.70 -9.55
N CYS A 499 34.08 -33.21 -9.72
CA CYS A 499 34.52 -32.53 -10.95
C CYS A 499 35.58 -33.33 -11.72
N LYS A 500 35.15 -34.22 -12.63
CA LYS A 500 36.00 -34.73 -13.73
C LYS A 500 35.69 -33.96 -15.02
N PRO A 501 36.68 -33.36 -15.71
CA PRO A 501 36.47 -32.69 -16.98
C PRO A 501 36.43 -33.70 -18.15
N PRO A 502 35.63 -33.46 -19.22
CA PRO A 502 35.78 -34.19 -20.47
C PRO A 502 37.01 -33.70 -21.24
N SER A 503 37.78 -34.63 -21.79
CA SER A 503 38.96 -34.36 -22.61
C SER A 503 38.61 -33.87 -24.01
N ALA A 504 39.43 -32.97 -24.55
CA ALA A 504 39.27 -32.42 -25.89
C ALA A 504 39.50 -33.46 -27.00
N PHE A 505 38.81 -33.28 -28.13
CA PHE A 505 39.28 -33.76 -29.43
C PHE A 505 39.35 -32.57 -30.39
N SER A 506 40.48 -32.45 -31.10
CA SER A 506 40.78 -31.36 -32.01
C SER A 506 40.46 -31.75 -33.44
N LEU A 507 39.86 -30.84 -34.21
CA LEU A 507 40.09 -30.77 -35.66
C LEU A 507 39.95 -29.33 -36.16
N ARG A 508 40.60 -29.07 -37.30
CA ARG A 508 41.07 -27.75 -37.75
C ARG A 508 40.03 -26.97 -38.56
N THR A 509 40.45 -25.74 -38.90
CA THR A 509 39.87 -24.75 -39.82
C THR A 509 38.63 -24.04 -39.26
N GLY A 510 38.50 -22.71 -39.29
CA GLY A 510 39.36 -21.67 -39.86
C GLY A 510 38.59 -20.85 -40.87
N LEU A 511 38.10 -19.67 -40.48
CA LEU A 511 37.88 -18.51 -41.35
C LEU A 511 37.69 -17.23 -40.50
N ARG A 512 37.78 -16.07 -41.15
CA ARG A 512 37.85 -14.74 -40.49
C ARG A 512 36.48 -14.21 -40.07
N TRP A 513 36.46 -13.37 -39.04
CA TRP A 513 35.36 -12.47 -38.74
C TRP A 513 35.49 -11.14 -39.52
N THR A 514 34.39 -10.67 -40.11
CA THR A 514 34.19 -9.30 -40.61
C THR A 514 32.75 -8.86 -40.29
N PRO A 515 32.51 -7.66 -39.72
CA PRO A 515 31.17 -7.21 -39.29
C PRO A 515 30.42 -6.34 -40.31
N TYR A 516 29.19 -5.93 -39.96
CA TYR A 516 28.24 -4.98 -40.62
C TYR A 516 27.27 -5.55 -41.70
N PRO A 517 26.16 -4.85 -42.03
CA PRO A 517 25.28 -3.98 -41.22
C PRO A 517 23.75 -4.22 -41.43
N HIS A 518 22.94 -3.42 -40.70
CA HIS A 518 21.52 -3.06 -40.89
C HIS A 518 20.76 -3.45 -42.18
N THR A 519 19.48 -3.84 -42.03
CA THR A 519 18.42 -3.46 -42.98
C THR A 519 17.03 -3.38 -42.32
N THR A 520 16.09 -2.72 -43.00
CA THR A 520 14.88 -2.10 -42.44
C THR A 520 13.58 -2.75 -42.95
N LEU A 521 12.49 -2.56 -42.19
CA LEU A 521 11.07 -2.51 -42.62
C LEU A 521 10.50 -3.61 -43.54
N ARG A 522 9.48 -4.32 -43.06
CA ARG A 522 8.21 -4.46 -43.81
C ARG A 522 7.00 -4.82 -42.95
N SER A 523 5.88 -4.18 -43.25
CA SER A 523 4.55 -4.41 -42.69
C SER A 523 3.83 -5.59 -43.38
N LEU A 524 3.08 -6.41 -42.62
CA LEU A 524 2.03 -7.27 -43.17
C LEU A 524 0.75 -7.21 -42.32
N ARG A 525 -0.38 -7.42 -42.99
CA ARG A 525 -1.78 -7.22 -42.52
C ARG A 525 -2.37 -8.48 -41.84
N PRO A 526 -3.51 -8.38 -41.13
CA PRO A 526 -3.97 -9.43 -40.22
C PRO A 526 -4.58 -10.65 -40.91
N VAL A 527 -4.54 -11.78 -40.20
CA VAL A 527 -5.15 -13.06 -40.61
C VAL A 527 -6.55 -13.18 -40.02
N HIS A 528 -7.55 -13.48 -40.86
CA HIS A 528 -8.89 -13.84 -40.41
C HIS A 528 -8.91 -15.24 -39.77
N TYR A 529 -9.66 -15.39 -38.68
CA TYR A 529 -9.82 -16.67 -37.97
C TYR A 529 -11.24 -17.20 -38.17
N THR A 530 -11.37 -18.41 -38.70
CA THR A 530 -12.64 -19.13 -38.89
C THR A 530 -12.74 -20.25 -37.84
N PRO A 531 -13.84 -20.37 -37.07
CA PRO A 531 -13.97 -21.43 -36.08
C PRO A 531 -14.35 -22.78 -36.73
N PRO A 532 -13.79 -23.91 -36.30
CA PRO A 532 -14.20 -25.23 -36.78
C PRO A 532 -15.49 -25.72 -36.10
N SER A 533 -16.35 -26.34 -36.90
CA SER A 533 -17.63 -26.93 -36.51
C SER A 533 -17.49 -28.25 -35.74
N THR A 534 -18.46 -28.51 -34.87
CA THR A 534 -18.70 -29.75 -34.12
C THR A 534 -18.87 -31.00 -34.99
N PHE A 535 -18.14 -32.07 -34.64
CA PHE A 535 -18.43 -33.52 -34.80
C PHE A 535 -17.22 -34.26 -34.18
N PHE A 536 -17.28 -35.46 -33.60
CA PHE A 536 -18.33 -36.43 -33.24
C PHE A 536 -17.95 -36.99 -31.82
N ARG A 537 -18.72 -37.84 -31.12
CA ARG A 537 -19.89 -38.61 -31.54
C ARG A 537 -21.01 -38.60 -30.51
#